data_AF-A0A2V7M4Q4-F1
#
_entry.id   AF-A0A2V7M4Q4-F1
#
_cell.length_a   1.000
_cell.length_b   1.000
_cell.length_c   1.000
_cell.angle_alpha   90.00
_cell.angle_beta   90.00
_cell.angle_gamma   90.00
#
_symmetry.space_group_name_H-M   'P 1'
#
loop_
_entity.id
_entity.type
_entity.pdbx_description
1 polymer ?
#
loop_
_entity_poly.entity_id
_entity_poly.type
_entity_poly.pdbx_seq_one_letter_code
_entity_poly.pdbx_strand_id
1 'polypeptide(L)' 'GTFFTTDHYRGYPTVLIRLARVRTADLRDILEQAWRRSAPKRLIAEYEKRSPVIKPGARRGRVA' A
#
# COMPACT_ATOMS: atom_id res chain seq x y z
N GLY A 1 13.56 -9.93 -4.02
CA GLY A 1 12.18 -10.06 -3.52
C GLY A 1 11.23 -9.14 -4.26
N THR A 2 10.04 -8.94 -3.71
CA THR A 2 8.96 -8.07 -4.25
C THR A 2 9.26 -6.58 -4.03
N PHE A 3 9.88 -6.24 -2.90
CA PHE A 3 10.32 -4.90 -2.55
C PHE A 3 11.82 -4.73 -2.77
N PHE A 4 12.25 -3.53 -3.13
CA PHE A 4 13.66 -3.17 -3.28
C PHE A 4 13.88 -1.67 -3.10
N THR A 5 15.15 -1.28 -2.99
CA THR A 5 15.60 0.11 -3.03
C THR A 5 16.78 0.21 -3.99
N THR A 6 17.07 1.43 -4.44
CA THR A 6 18.31 1.75 -5.16
C THR A 6 19.02 2.87 -4.42
N ASP A 7 20.29 3.09 -4.72
CA ASP A 7 21.07 4.11 -4.03
C ASP A 7 20.45 5.51 -4.16
N HIS A 8 19.84 5.81 -5.31
CA HIS A 8 19.09 7.05 -5.55
C HIS A 8 17.96 7.31 -4.54
N TYR A 9 17.33 6.27 -3.99
CA TYR A 9 16.23 6.39 -3.03
C TYR A 9 16.67 6.22 -1.57
N ARG A 10 17.98 6.10 -1.31
CA ARG A 10 18.49 5.97 0.06
C ARG A 10 18.18 7.22 0.87
N GLY A 11 17.60 7.04 2.06
CA GLY A 11 17.24 8.14 2.97
C GLY A 11 15.88 8.78 2.69
N TYR A 12 15.21 8.43 1.59
CA TYR A 12 13.83 8.86 1.34
C TYR A 12 12.83 7.84 1.89
N PRO A 13 11.64 8.26 2.36
CA PRO A 13 10.58 7.37 2.83
C PRO A 13 9.82 6.71 1.65
N THR A 14 10.56 6.10 0.72
CA THR A 14 10.04 5.52 -0.52
C THR A 14 10.42 4.04 -0.60
N VAL A 15 9.52 3.21 -1.14
CA VAL A 15 9.78 1.79 -1.44
C VAL A 15 9.49 1.52 -2.91
N LEU A 16 10.38 0.78 -3.59
CA LEU A 16 10.14 0.33 -4.96
C LEU A 16 9.54 -1.07 -4.95
N ILE A 17 8.60 -1.32 -5.88
CA ILE A 17 7.86 -2.58 -5.98
C ILE A 17 8.07 -3.17 -7.38
N ARG A 18 8.40 -4.46 -7.43
CA ARG A 18 8.39 -5.22 -8.69
C ARG A 18 6.97 -5.68 -8.99
N LEU A 19 6.29 -4.98 -9.90
CA LEU A 19 4.89 -5.25 -10.25
C LEU A 19 4.64 -6.69 -10.72
N ALA A 20 5.59 -7.29 -11.43
CA ALA A 20 5.48 -8.69 -11.88
C ALA A 20 5.50 -9.73 -10.74
N ARG A 21 5.82 -9.34 -9.50
CA ARG A 21 5.99 -10.24 -8.35
C ARG A 21 5.06 -9.94 -7.18
N VAL A 22 4.36 -8.80 -7.22
CA VAL A 22 3.44 -8.41 -6.15
C VAL A 22 2.08 -9.02 -6.40
N ARG A 23 1.42 -9.52 -5.34
CA ARG A 23 0.03 -9.95 -5.45
C ARG A 23 -0.85 -8.71 -5.57
N THR A 24 -1.87 -8.75 -6.41
CA THR A 24 -2.79 -7.61 -6.63
C THR A 24 -3.44 -7.11 -5.34
N ALA A 25 -3.78 -8.02 -4.42
CA ALA A 25 -4.34 -7.66 -3.12
C ALA A 25 -3.36 -6.85 -2.27
N ASP A 26 -2.10 -7.27 -2.19
CA ASP A 26 -1.07 -6.55 -1.43
C ASP A 26 -0.77 -5.19 -2.08
N LEU A 27 -0.70 -5.15 -3.42
CA LEU A 27 -0.47 -3.91 -4.15
C LEU A 27 -1.59 -2.88 -3.90
N ARG A 28 -2.84 -3.34 -3.84
CA ARG A 28 -3.99 -2.48 -3.51
C ARG A 28 -3.84 -1.86 -2.13
N ASP A 29 -3.53 -2.66 -1.12
CA ASP A 29 -3.37 -2.18 0.26
C ASP A 29 -2.20 -1.18 0.37
N ILE A 30 -1.09 -1.44 -0.32
CA ILE A 30 0.08 -0.55 -0.31
C ILE A 30 -0.24 0.78 -1.00
N LEU A 31 -0.87 0.75 -2.18
CA LEU A 31 -1.26 1.95 -2.90
C LEU A 31 -2.26 2.78 -2.10
N GLU A 32 -3.23 2.14 -1.45
CA GLU A 32 -4.18 2.83 -0.59
C GLU A 32 -3.49 3.50 0.61
N GLN A 33 -2.59 2.79 1.30
CA GLN A 33 -1.83 3.36 2.41
C GLN A 33 -0.94 4.53 1.97
N ALA A 34 -0.27 4.42 0.82
CA ALA A 34 0.54 5.49 0.27
C ALA A 34 -0.30 6.71 -0.08
N TRP A 35 -1.44 6.51 -0.75
CA TRP A 35 -2.38 7.58 -1.07
C TRP A 35 -2.91 8.29 0.19
N ARG A 36 -3.32 7.55 1.22
CA ARG A 36 -3.83 8.12 2.48
C ARG A 36 -2.84 9.03 3.20
N ARG A 37 -1.52 8.80 3.03
CA ARG A 37 -0.48 9.66 3.63
C ARG A 37 -0.37 11.02 2.95
N SER A 38 -0.77 11.12 1.69
CA SER A 38 -0.67 12.35 0.89
C SER A 38 -2.03 12.99 0.60
N ALA A 39 -3.13 12.27 0.78
CA ALA A 39 -4.47 12.72 0.42
C ALA A 39 -5.05 13.73 1.42
N PRO A 40 -5.78 14.77 0.96
CA PRO A 40 -6.58 15.64 1.83
C PRO A 40 -7.65 14.86 2.59
N LYS A 41 -7.95 15.30 3.83
CA LYS A 41 -8.95 14.67 4.71
C LYS A 41 -10.32 14.47 4.05
N ARG A 42 -10.75 15.40 3.20
CA ARG A 42 -12.03 15.30 2.46
C ARG A 42 -12.07 14.07 1.54
N LEU A 43 -10.99 13.81 0.79
CA LEU A 43 -10.95 12.68 -0.12
C LEU A 43 -10.89 11.35 0.63
N ILE A 44 -10.19 11.31 1.77
CA ILE A 44 -10.18 10.15 2.65
C ILE A 44 -11.61 9.85 3.12
N ALA A 45 -12.34 10.87 3.61
CA ALA A 45 -13.72 10.70 4.07
C ALA A 45 -14.66 10.23 2.95
N GLU A 46 -14.49 10.70 1.70
CA GLU A 46 -15.25 10.23 0.55
C GLU A 46 -14.93 8.77 0.19
N TYR A 47 -13.66 8.38 0.28
CA TYR A 47 -13.23 6.99 0.02
C TYR A 47 -13.80 6.02 1.04
N GLU A 48 -13.77 6.35 2.34
CA GLU A 48 -14.33 5.52 3.41
C GLU A 48 -15.84 5.32 3.29
N LYS A 49 -16.57 6.32 2.77
CA LYS A 49 -18.00 6.17 2.49
C LYS A 49 -18.29 5.21 1.34
N ARG A 50 -17.39 5.13 0.35
CA ARG A 50 -17.52 4.27 -0.83
C ARG A 50 -17.05 2.83 -0.62
N SER A 51 -16.07 2.63 0.27
CA SER A 51 -15.46 1.32 0.50
C SER A 51 -15.84 0.83 1.90
N PRO A 52 -16.57 -0.29 2.05
CA PRO A 52 -16.69 -0.92 3.36
C PRO A 52 -15.28 -1.31 3.82
N VAL A 53 -14.86 -0.78 4.96
CA VAL A 53 -13.53 -1.01 5.55
C VAL A 53 -13.19 -2.49 5.54
N ILE A 54 -12.25 -2.90 4.68
CA ILE A 54 -11.63 -4.22 4.78
C ILE A 54 -10.60 -4.09 5.89
N LYS A 55 -10.93 -4.54 7.11
CA LYS A 55 -10.02 -4.49 8.26
C LYS A 55 -8.69 -5.17 7.89
N PRO A 56 -7.54 -4.46 7.98
CA PRO A 56 -6.23 -5.04 7.72
C PRO A 56 -5.89 -5.98 8.88
N GLY A 57 -6.29 -7.24 8.73
CA GLY A 57 -6.15 -8.30 9.73
C GLY A 57 -6.77 -9.61 9.27
N ALA A 58 -7.82 -9.55 8.43
CA ALA A 58 -8.52 -10.74 7.96
C ALA A 58 -7.80 -11.53 6.84
N ARG A 59 -6.66 -11.04 6.31
CA ARG A 59 -6.01 -11.64 5.11
C ARG A 59 -4.51 -11.92 5.23
N ARG A 60 -3.91 -11.81 6.42
CA ARG A 60 -2.52 -12.26 6.60
C ARG A 60 -2.47 -13.77 6.74
N GLY A 61 -2.60 -14.45 5.60
CA GLY A 61 -2.13 -15.82 5.44
C GLY A 61 -0.61 -15.84 5.56
N ARG A 62 -0.14 -16.47 6.64
CA ARG A 62 1.15 -17.14 6.89
C ARG A 62 2.15 -17.06 5.72
N VAL A 63 3.27 -16.37 5.93
CA VAL A 63 4.51 -16.59 5.18
C VAL A 63 5.42 -17.45 6.06
N ALA A 64 5.64 -18.68 5.61
CA ALA A 64 6.85 -19.45 5.92
C ALA A 64 7.97 -18.98 4.98
#